data_AF-A0A8J7LBW8-F1
#
_entry.id   AF-A0A8J7LBW8-F1
#
_cell.length_a   1.000
_cell.length_b   1.000
_cell.length_c   1.000
_cell.angle_alpha   90.00
_cell.angle_beta   90.00
_cell.angle_gamma   90.00
#
_symmetry.space_group_name_H-M   'P 1'
#
loop_
_entity.id
_entity.type
_entity.pdbx_description
1 polymer ?
#
loop_
_entity_poly.entity_id
_entity_poly.type
_entity_poly.pdbx_seq_one_letter_code
_entity_poly.pdbx_strand_id
1 'polypeptide(L)' 'MTKAKGRPENFGNQPSKELTDNLSFRVTKQMKEEVKAKDNPPEFCRQAIQEKLDREKQN' A
#
# COMPACT_ATOMS: atom_id res chain seq x y z
N MET A 1 15.09 44.62 1.85
CA MET A 1 15.31 43.58 2.88
C MET A 1 14.06 42.73 2.99
N THR A 2 14.21 41.39 2.88
CA THR A 2 13.44 40.31 3.53
C THR A 2 11.91 40.33 3.41
N LYS A 3 11.18 39.31 2.94
CA LYS A 3 11.40 37.87 2.82
C LYS A 3 10.32 37.36 1.86
N ALA A 4 10.68 36.43 0.97
CA ALA A 4 9.76 35.74 0.08
C ALA A 4 8.57 35.15 0.88
N LYS A 5 7.37 35.65 0.59
CA LYS A 5 6.11 35.15 1.16
C LYS A 5 5.87 33.77 0.55
N GLY A 6 5.75 32.76 1.42
CA GLY A 6 5.97 31.35 1.13
C GLY A 6 5.28 30.84 -0.13
N ARG A 7 6.07 30.19 -0.98
CA ARG A 7 5.58 29.33 -2.06
C ARG A 7 4.83 28.16 -1.44
N PRO A 8 3.54 27.93 -1.77
CA PRO A 8 2.80 26.75 -1.32
C PRO A 8 3.16 25.52 -2.18
N GLU A 9 4.44 25.34 -2.54
CA GLU A 9 4.89 24.32 -3.49
C GLU A 9 5.31 23.00 -2.80
N ASN A 10 5.14 22.87 -1.47
CA ASN A 10 5.61 21.66 -0.76
C ASN A 10 4.65 21.12 0.30
N PHE A 11 3.34 21.29 0.10
CA PHE A 11 2.39 20.31 0.61
C PHE A 11 2.11 19.30 -0.50
N GLY A 12 3.19 18.67 -0.99
CA GLY A 12 3.10 17.42 -1.72
C GLY A 12 2.61 16.37 -0.73
N ASN A 13 1.33 16.43 -0.37
CA ASN A 13 0.64 15.28 0.18
C ASN A 13 0.78 14.25 -0.95
N GLN A 14 1.78 13.36 -0.85
CA GLN A 14 1.86 12.21 -1.72
C GLN A 14 0.44 11.66 -1.73
N PRO A 15 -0.18 11.47 -2.91
CA PRO A 15 -1.56 11.02 -2.95
C PRO A 15 -1.59 9.80 -2.05
N SER A 16 -2.30 9.93 -0.92
CA SER A 16 -2.61 8.78 -0.08
C SER A 16 -3.16 7.80 -1.10
N LYS A 17 -2.50 6.66 -1.31
CA LYS A 17 -3.07 5.63 -2.16
C LYS A 17 -4.32 5.18 -1.44
N GLU A 18 -5.41 5.89 -1.69
CA GLU A 18 -6.72 5.60 -1.17
C GLU A 18 -6.99 4.18 -1.62
N LEU A 19 -7.28 3.30 -0.66
CA LEU A 19 -7.60 1.90 -0.93
C LEU A 19 -9.01 1.87 -1.57
N THR A 20 -9.10 2.32 -2.82
CA THR A 20 -10.34 2.53 -3.57
C THR A 20 -10.86 1.25 -4.21
N ASP A 21 -9.98 0.26 -4.40
CA ASP A 21 -10.25 -0.93 -5.20
C ASP A 21 -10.12 -2.21 -4.38
N ASN A 22 -11.07 -3.14 -4.58
CA ASN A 22 -11.08 -4.43 -3.92
C ASN A 22 -10.60 -5.53 -4.89
N LEU A 23 -9.53 -6.24 -4.50
CA LEU A 23 -9.01 -7.40 -5.23
C LEU A 23 -9.58 -8.70 -4.63
N SER A 24 -10.46 -9.37 -5.36
CA SER A 24 -11.01 -10.68 -5.00
C SER A 24 -10.42 -11.76 -5.90
N PHE A 25 -9.58 -12.64 -5.34
CA PHE A 25 -9.01 -13.78 -6.05
C PHE A 25 -9.15 -15.08 -5.24
N ARG A 26 -9.07 -16.21 -5.93
CA ARG A 26 -9.15 -17.53 -5.29
C ARG A 26 -7.80 -17.87 -4.65
N VAL A 27 -7.83 -18.25 -3.38
CA VAL A 27 -6.67 -18.72 -2.61
C VAL A 27 -6.87 -20.17 -2.16
N THR A 28 -5.79 -20.86 -1.85
CA THR A 28 -5.86 -22.18 -1.21
C THR A 28 -6.44 -22.07 0.19
N LYS A 29 -7.01 -23.17 0.72
CA LYS A 29 -7.56 -23.21 2.09
C LYS A 29 -6.51 -22.84 3.14
N GLN A 30 -5.31 -23.42 3.00
CA GLN A 30 -4.20 -23.15 3.89
C GLN A 30 -3.83 -21.66 3.92
N MET A 31 -3.68 -21.00 2.77
CA MET A 31 -3.42 -19.55 2.74
C MET A 31 -4.52 -18.74 3.40
N LYS A 32 -5.79 -19.12 3.21
CA LYS A 32 -6.91 -18.43 3.86
C LYS A 32 -6.84 -18.56 5.38
N GLU A 33 -6.49 -19.73 5.90
CA GLU A 33 -6.34 -19.96 7.34
C GLU A 33 -5.15 -19.19 7.91
N GLU A 34 -4.00 -19.24 7.24
CA GLU A 34 -2.80 -18.52 7.67
C GLU A 34 -2.99 -17.00 7.65
N VAL A 35 -3.68 -16.46 6.63
CA VAL A 35 -4.01 -15.03 6.54
C VAL A 35 -5.01 -14.64 7.64
N LYS A 36 -6.04 -15.47 7.89
CA LYS A 36 -7.02 -15.23 8.96
C LYS A 36 -6.43 -15.29 10.36
N ALA A 37 -5.37 -16.08 10.55
CA ALA A 37 -4.66 -16.19 11.81
C ALA A 37 -3.77 -14.97 12.12
N LYS A 38 -3.58 -14.05 11.16
CA LYS A 38 -2.87 -12.78 11.40
C LYS A 38 -3.79 -11.76 12.05
N ASP A 39 -3.22 -10.86 12.86
CA ASP A 39 -3.93 -9.73 13.47
C ASP A 39 -4.62 -8.82 12.44
N ASN A 40 -3.99 -8.63 11.28
CA ASN A 40 -4.51 -7.76 10.21
C ASN A 40 -4.46 -8.48 8.86
N PRO A 41 -5.46 -9.34 8.54
CA PRO A 41 -5.53 -10.06 7.28
C PRO A 41 -5.45 -9.17 6.01
N PRO A 42 -6.20 -8.05 5.89
CA PRO A 42 -6.14 -7.21 4.69
C PRO A 42 -4.78 -6.53 4.52
N GLU A 43 -4.17 -6.07 5.61
CA GLU A 43 -2.84 -5.44 5.61
C GLU A 43 -1.75 -6.45 5.27
N PHE A 44 -1.85 -7.68 5.76
CA PHE A 44 -0.92 -8.74 5.38
C PHE A 44 -0.98 -9.02 3.87
N CYS A 45 -2.19 -9.16 3.32
CA CYS A 45 -2.37 -9.36 1.88
C CYS A 45 -1.80 -8.18 1.07
N ARG A 46 -2.06 -6.94 1.47
CA ARG A 46 -1.54 -5.76 0.74
C ARG A 46 -0.01 -5.73 0.76
N GLN A 47 0.61 -6.02 1.90
CA GLN A 47 2.07 -5.97 2.05
C GLN A 47 2.74 -7.07 1.23
N ALA A 48 2.21 -8.30 1.29
CA ALA A 48 2.72 -9.42 0.50
C ALA A 48 2.64 -9.14 -1.01
N ILE A 49 1.52 -8.58 -1.48
CA ILE A 49 1.35 -8.20 -2.89
C ILE A 49 2.29 -7.05 -3.25
N GLN A 50 2.41 -6.03 -2.40
CA GLN A 50 3.26 -4.87 -2.67
C GLN A 50 4.75 -5.25 -2.71
N GLU A 51 5.21 -6.10 -1.81
CA GLU A 51 6.59 -6.62 -1.82
C GLU A 51 6.85 -7.43 -3.08
N LYS A 52 5.92 -8.31 -3.48
CA LYS A 52 6.06 -9.10 -4.71
C LYS A 52 6.15 -8.21 -5.95
N LEU A 53 5.28 -7.22 -6.06
CA LEU A 53 5.27 -6.25 -7.16
C LEU A 53 6.54 -5.38 -7.18
N ASP A 54 7.05 -4.98 -6.02
CA ASP A 54 8.31 -4.22 -5.93
C ASP A 54 9.50 -5.06 -6.43
N ARG A 55 9.59 -6.31 -5.99
CA ARG A 55 10.62 -7.25 -6.44
C ARG A 55 10.56 -7.52 -7.93
N GLU A 56 9.36 -7.59 -8.53
CA GLU A 56 9.21 -7.74 -9.98
C GLU A 56 9.55 -6.46 -10.75
N LYS A 57 9.40 -5.27 -10.16
CA LYS A 57 9.79 -4.00 -10.80
C LYS A 57 11.29 -3.72 -10.72
N GLN A 58 11.98 -4.28 -9.73
CA GLN A 58 13.44 -4.20 -9.61
C GLN A 58 14.17 -5.25 -10.46
N ASN A 59 13.45 -6.14 -11.14
CA ASN A 59 13.97 -7.14 -12.06
C ASN A 59 13.64 -6.79 -13.51
#